data_AF-A0A0F9GSG2-F1
#
_entry.id   AF-A0A0F9GSG2-F1
#
_cell.length_a   1.000
_cell.length_b   1.000
_cell.length_c   1.000
_cell.angle_alpha   90.00
_cell.angle_beta   90.00
_cell.angle_gamma   90.00
#
_symmetry.space_group_name_H-M   'P 1'
#
loop_
_entity.id
_entity.type
_entity.pdbx_description
1 polymer ?
#
loop_
_entity_poly.entity_id
_entity_poly.type
_entity_poly.pdbx_seq_one_letter_code
_entity_poly.pdbx_strand_id
1 'polypeptide(L)'
;MNFHQTIIEQLLIYKKTNPSFNFLTRQRSGKAKRFESGHWFQGNDDYAFVGLINATGGIYKTRSVGLVFKPKEYGFNCSLQVAFEGEKREELIGCYKKLISQIGGFDKKDSELFDKDLGKISHNFKYFKFIHV
;
A
#
# COMPACT_ATOMS: atom_id res chain seq x y z
N MET A 1 -20.23 -4.86 3.43
CA MET A 1 -18.80 -5.16 3.68
C MET A 1 -17.99 -4.23 2.80
N ASN A 2 -17.09 -3.42 3.35
CA ASN A 2 -16.28 -2.52 2.51
C ASN A 2 -15.11 -3.29 1.88
N PHE A 3 -14.48 -2.73 0.86
CA PHE A 3 -13.37 -3.41 0.19
C PHE A 3 -12.08 -3.49 1.03
N HIS A 4 -11.93 -2.64 2.06
CA HIS A 4 -10.82 -2.73 3.01
C HIS A 4 -10.87 -4.07 3.77
N GLN A 5 -12.07 -4.53 4.15
CA GLN A 5 -12.29 -5.83 4.77
C GLN A 5 -11.82 -6.96 3.85
N THR A 6 -12.21 -6.91 2.57
CA THR A 6 -11.78 -7.90 1.58
C THR A 6 -10.25 -7.94 1.46
N ILE A 7 -9.59 -6.79 1.43
CA ILE A 7 -8.13 -6.73 1.34
C ILE A 7 -7.45 -7.32 2.57
N ILE A 8 -7.88 -6.99 3.79
CA ILE A 8 -7.24 -7.51 5.01
C ILE A 8 -7.39 -9.03 5.13
N GLU A 9 -8.56 -9.58 4.78
CA GLU A 9 -8.78 -11.03 4.80
C GLU A 9 -7.81 -11.75 3.85
N GLN A 10 -7.62 -11.22 2.65
CA GLN A 10 -6.73 -11.80 1.64
C GLN A 10 -5.26 -11.69 2.03
N LEU A 11 -4.84 -10.55 2.61
CA LEU A 11 -3.47 -10.39 3.13
C LEU A 11 -3.20 -11.35 4.30
N LEU A 12 -4.19 -11.56 5.18
CA LEU A 12 -4.08 -12.54 6.26
C LEU A 12 -3.98 -13.98 5.73
N ILE A 13 -4.73 -14.32 4.68
CA ILE A 13 -4.59 -15.62 3.98
C ILE A 13 -3.19 -15.76 3.38
N TYR A 14 -2.70 -14.75 2.66
CA TYR A 14 -1.37 -14.78 2.05
C TYR A 14 -0.25 -14.93 3.08
N LYS A 15 -0.37 -14.26 4.24
CA LYS A 15 0.59 -14.37 5.35
C LYS A 15 0.69 -15.79 5.92
N LYS A 16 -0.38 -16.60 5.86
CA LYS A 16 -0.35 -18.00 6.36
C LYS A 16 0.68 -18.85 5.60
N THR A 17 0.87 -18.60 4.31
CA THR A 17 1.87 -19.30 3.48
C THR A 17 3.15 -18.51 3.27
N ASN A 18 3.16 -17.22 3.63
CA ASN A 18 4.31 -16.31 3.52
C ASN A 18 4.55 -15.58 4.85
N PRO A 19 5.05 -16.26 5.91
CA PRO A 19 5.11 -15.70 7.26
C PRO A 19 6.01 -14.46 7.39
N SER A 20 7.03 -14.34 6.53
CA SER A 20 7.92 -13.18 6.44
C SER A 20 7.25 -11.93 5.86
N PHE A 21 6.13 -12.09 5.15
CA PHE A 21 5.36 -10.97 4.64
C PHE A 21 4.65 -10.25 5.79
N ASN A 22 4.99 -8.97 5.96
CA ASN A 22 4.40 -8.12 6.98
C ASN A 22 3.79 -6.88 6.32
N PHE A 23 2.72 -6.39 6.94
CA PHE A 23 2.03 -5.18 6.50
C PHE A 23 1.51 -4.41 7.71
N LEU A 24 1.26 -3.13 7.50
CA LEU A 24 0.78 -2.21 8.52
C LEU A 24 -0.67 -1.82 8.24
N THR A 25 -1.49 -1.96 9.26
CA THR A 25 -2.84 -1.40 9.30
C THR A 25 -2.83 0.03 9.82
N ARG A 26 -3.97 0.71 9.67
CA ARG A 26 -4.24 2.00 10.30
C ARG A 26 -4.08 1.87 11.82
N GLN A 27 -3.29 2.76 12.42
CA GLN A 27 -3.04 2.75 13.87
C GLN A 27 -4.06 3.55 14.69
N ARG A 28 -4.83 4.44 14.05
CA ARG A 28 -5.79 5.33 14.73
C ARG A 28 -7.09 5.45 13.95
N SER A 29 -8.23 5.34 14.64
CA SER A 29 -9.57 5.50 14.06
C SER A 29 -9.80 6.91 13.50
N GLY A 30 -9.22 7.92 14.16
CA GLY A 30 -9.42 9.34 13.82
C GLY A 30 -10.84 9.82 14.14
N LYS A 31 -11.12 11.09 13.84
CA LYS A 31 -12.43 11.73 14.11
C LYS A 31 -13.60 11.04 13.38
N ALA A 32 -13.32 10.42 12.24
CA ALA A 32 -14.31 9.75 11.40
C ALA A 32 -14.62 8.30 11.81
N LYS A 33 -14.16 7.85 12.99
CA LYS A 33 -14.45 6.51 13.53
C LYS A 33 -14.20 5.38 12.51
N ARG A 34 -13.07 5.44 11.81
CA ARG A 34 -12.77 4.59 10.64
C ARG A 34 -12.77 3.08 10.95
N PHE A 35 -12.44 2.68 12.18
CA PHE A 35 -12.52 1.27 12.56
C PHE A 35 -13.95 0.73 12.61
N GLU A 36 -14.91 1.55 13.05
CA GLU A 36 -16.33 1.16 13.11
C GLU A 36 -16.93 0.95 11.71
N SER A 37 -16.38 1.65 10.71
CA SER A 37 -16.75 1.49 9.30
C SER A 37 -15.87 0.49 8.53
N GLY A 38 -15.02 -0.29 9.22
CA GLY A 38 -14.18 -1.32 8.62
C GLY A 38 -13.00 -0.81 7.79
N HIS A 39 -12.58 0.45 7.95
CA HIS A 39 -11.44 1.02 7.23
C HIS A 39 -10.12 0.66 7.91
N TRP A 40 -9.63 -0.55 7.63
CA TRP A 40 -8.41 -1.10 8.24
C TRP A 40 -7.12 -0.47 7.76
N PHE A 41 -7.12 0.20 6.61
CA PHE A 41 -5.93 0.78 6.00
C PHE A 41 -6.01 2.31 5.93
N GLN A 42 -4.87 2.97 5.68
CA GLN A 42 -4.88 4.38 5.30
C GLN A 42 -5.61 4.54 3.96
N GLY A 43 -6.18 5.73 3.71
CA GLY A 43 -7.08 5.97 2.58
C GLY A 43 -8.55 6.14 2.99
N ASN A 44 -9.43 5.90 2.03
CA ASN A 44 -10.86 6.25 2.07
C ASN A 44 -11.67 5.19 1.29
N ASP A 45 -12.87 5.56 0.84
CA ASP A 45 -13.77 4.70 0.07
C ASP A 45 -13.31 4.49 -1.40
N ASP A 46 -12.31 5.23 -1.87
CA ASP A 46 -11.75 5.13 -3.23
C ASP A 46 -10.44 4.36 -3.29
N TYR A 47 -9.76 4.17 -2.16
CA TYR A 47 -8.54 3.38 -2.09
C TYR A 47 -8.16 2.91 -0.68
N ALA A 48 -7.40 1.82 -0.62
CA ALA A 48 -6.73 1.34 0.58
C ALA A 48 -5.21 1.34 0.37
N PHE A 49 -4.49 1.96 1.31
CA PHE A 49 -3.03 2.00 1.35
C PHE A 49 -2.52 1.05 2.44
N VAL A 50 -1.92 -0.06 2.01
CA VAL A 50 -1.34 -1.09 2.87
C VAL A 50 0.14 -0.78 3.04
N GLY A 51 0.53 -0.32 4.24
CA GLY A 51 1.92 0.06 4.49
C GLY A 51 2.84 -1.15 4.59
N LEU A 52 4.03 -1.06 3.98
CA LEU A 52 5.07 -2.10 4.04
C LEU A 52 6.21 -1.73 4.99
N ILE A 53 6.41 -0.43 5.25
CA ILE A 53 7.42 0.06 6.19
C ILE A 53 6.82 1.04 7.19
N ASN A 54 7.37 1.05 8.42
CA ASN A 54 6.91 1.93 9.48
C ASN A 54 7.59 3.31 9.39
N ALA A 55 7.48 3.96 8.24
CA ALA A 55 7.92 5.32 8.00
C ALA A 55 6.77 6.13 7.37
N THR A 56 6.72 7.43 7.65
CA THR A 56 5.65 8.32 7.18
C THR A 56 5.93 8.76 5.75
N GLY A 57 4.91 8.80 4.89
CA GLY A 57 4.99 9.37 3.55
C GLY A 57 4.95 10.90 3.53
N GLY A 58 5.46 11.51 4.61
CA GLY A 58 5.45 12.96 4.82
C GLY A 58 4.07 13.59 4.63
N ILE A 59 3.96 14.47 3.63
CA ILE A 59 2.77 15.29 3.38
C ILE A 59 1.53 14.49 2.97
N TYR A 60 1.72 13.28 2.41
CA TYR A 60 0.62 12.46 1.88
C TYR A 60 -0.20 11.76 2.97
N LYS A 61 0.19 11.88 4.25
CA LYS A 61 -0.50 11.30 5.43
C LYS A 61 -0.73 9.78 5.33
N THR A 62 0.03 9.11 4.47
CA THR A 62 0.16 7.65 4.29
C THR A 62 1.50 7.17 4.87
N ARG A 63 1.84 5.88 4.73
CA ARG A 63 3.23 5.41 4.90
C ARG A 63 4.05 5.70 3.66
N SER A 64 5.37 5.67 3.80
CA SER A 64 6.26 5.99 2.69
C SER A 64 6.40 4.89 1.65
N VAL A 65 6.19 3.62 2.00
CA VAL A 65 6.14 2.51 1.03
C VAL A 65 4.92 1.65 1.32
N GLY A 66 4.14 1.35 0.28
CA GLY A 66 2.95 0.52 0.43
C GLY A 66 2.31 0.06 -0.87
N LEU A 67 1.40 -0.90 -0.73
CA LEU A 67 0.52 -1.35 -1.80
C LEU A 67 -0.76 -0.51 -1.79
N VAL A 68 -1.13 0.04 -2.94
CA VAL A 68 -2.34 0.83 -3.11
C VAL A 68 -3.36 0.03 -3.91
N PHE A 69 -4.51 -0.22 -3.30
CA PHE A 69 -5.63 -0.92 -3.92
C PHE A 69 -6.74 0.07 -4.23
N LYS A 70 -7.15 0.14 -5.50
CA LYS A 70 -8.29 0.96 -5.94
C LYS A 70 -9.38 0.04 -6.48
N PRO A 71 -10.61 0.05 -5.93
CA PRO A 71 -11.70 -0.81 -6.39
C PRO A 71 -12.07 -0.49 -7.83
N LYS A 72 -12.49 -1.53 -8.55
CA LYS A 72 -13.00 -1.53 -9.92
C LYS A 72 -14.18 -2.50 -10.00
N GLU A 73 -14.97 -2.39 -11.06
CA GLU A 73 -16.19 -3.19 -11.28
C GLU A 73 -15.97 -4.70 -11.06
N TYR A 74 -14.80 -5.24 -11.45
CA TYR A 74 -14.45 -6.66 -11.33
C TYR A 74 -13.20 -6.94 -10.48
N GLY A 75 -12.85 -6.04 -9.55
CA GLY A 75 -11.80 -6.29 -8.55
C GLY A 75 -11.04 -5.03 -8.18
N PHE A 76 -9.71 -5.06 -8.31
CA PHE A 76 -8.83 -3.97 -7.87
C PHE A 76 -7.75 -3.68 -8.90
N ASN A 77 -7.41 -2.40 -9.09
CA ASN A 77 -6.08 -2.05 -9.55
C ASN A 77 -5.15 -2.03 -8.34
N CYS A 78 -3.93 -2.55 -8.51
CA CYS A 78 -2.90 -2.56 -7.48
C CYS A 78 -1.63 -1.87 -7.97
N SER A 79 -1.07 -0.97 -7.16
CA SER A 79 0.24 -0.39 -7.41
C SER A 79 1.14 -0.48 -6.19
N LEU A 80 2.45 -0.50 -6.41
CA LEU A 80 3.45 -0.22 -5.37
C LEU A 80 3.72 1.28 -5.39
N GLN A 81 3.47 1.95 -4.27
CA GLN A 81 3.72 3.38 -4.10
C GLN A 81 4.91 3.60 -3.17
N VAL A 82 5.78 4.53 -3.57
CA VAL A 82 6.89 5.07 -2.77
C VAL A 82 6.74 6.58 -2.71
N ALA A 83 6.54 7.12 -1.51
CA ALA A 83 6.31 8.54 -1.26
C ALA A 83 7.16 9.00 -0.08
N PHE A 84 7.97 10.04 -0.25
CA PHE A 84 8.85 10.52 0.82
C PHE A 84 9.06 12.03 0.77
N GLU A 85 8.09 12.76 0.23
CA GLU A 85 8.14 14.22 0.20
C GLU A 85 8.18 14.81 1.60
N GLY A 86 9.18 15.67 1.84
CA GLY A 86 9.46 16.28 3.13
C GLY A 86 10.25 15.41 4.11
N GLU A 87 10.65 14.19 3.73
CA GLU A 87 11.66 13.44 4.48
C GLU A 87 13.01 14.17 4.43
N LYS A 88 13.69 14.24 5.57
CA LYS A 88 14.98 14.95 5.71
C LYS A 88 16.14 14.01 6.08
N ARG A 89 15.84 12.77 6.45
CA ARG A 89 16.85 11.78 6.80
C ARG A 89 17.41 11.18 5.52
N GLU A 90 18.64 11.59 5.18
CA GLU A 90 19.33 11.15 3.96
C GLU A 90 19.43 9.63 3.83
N GLU A 91 19.60 8.90 4.93
CA GLU A 91 19.62 7.44 4.93
C GLU A 91 18.33 6.83 4.38
N LEU A 92 17.17 7.36 4.79
CA LEU A 92 15.87 6.89 4.32
C LEU A 92 15.64 7.27 2.87
N ILE A 93 15.98 8.50 2.49
CA ILE A 93 15.89 8.97 1.10
C ILE A 93 16.76 8.09 0.19
N GLY A 94 17.98 7.78 0.60
CA GLY A 94 18.88 6.86 -0.11
C GLY A 94 18.29 5.45 -0.23
N CYS A 95 17.68 4.94 0.84
CA CYS A 95 16.99 3.65 0.83
C CYS A 95 15.82 3.63 -0.17
N TYR A 96 14.97 4.67 -0.18
CA TYR A 96 13.83 4.76 -1.12
C TYR A 96 14.29 4.84 -2.57
N LYS A 97 15.29 5.68 -2.86
CA LYS A 97 15.87 5.78 -4.21
C LYS A 97 16.47 4.46 -4.68
N LYS A 98 17.16 3.74 -3.78
CA LYS A 98 17.69 2.41 -4.08
C LYS A 98 16.58 1.39 -4.32
N LEU A 99 15.52 1.38 -3.51
CA LEU A 99 14.36 0.51 -3.70
C LEU A 99 13.69 0.74 -5.05
N ILE A 100 13.44 2.00 -5.41
CA ILE A 100 12.85 2.39 -6.71
C ILE A 100 13.73 1.89 -7.87
N SER A 101 15.05 2.14 -7.77
CA SER A 101 16.03 1.72 -8.79
C SER A 101 16.12 0.20 -8.94
N GLN A 102 16.19 -0.54 -7.83
CA GLN A 102 16.32 -2.00 -7.85
C GLN A 102 15.08 -2.71 -8.36
N ILE A 103 13.89 -2.23 -8.00
CA ILE A 103 12.63 -2.84 -8.45
C ILE A 103 12.30 -2.42 -9.89
N GLY A 104 12.65 -1.20 -10.28
CA GLY A 104 12.41 -0.64 -11.62
C GLY A 104 10.93 -0.50 -12.00
N GLY A 105 10.65 0.20 -13.11
CA GLY A 105 9.29 0.32 -13.67
C GLY A 105 8.36 1.25 -12.88
N PHE A 106 8.90 2.20 -12.12
CA PHE A 106 8.12 3.25 -11.47
C PHE A 106 7.93 4.43 -12.40
N ASP A 107 6.71 4.96 -12.41
CA ASP A 107 6.40 6.28 -12.93
C ASP A 107 6.53 7.32 -11.82
N LYS A 108 7.20 8.44 -12.11
CA LYS A 108 7.15 9.63 -11.25
C LYS A 108 5.79 10.31 -11.40
N LYS A 109 5.03 10.43 -10.31
CA LYS A 109 3.70 11.07 -10.29
C LYS A 109 3.77 12.50 -9.73
N ASP A 110 4.72 12.77 -8.86
CA ASP A 110 5.01 14.10 -8.30
C ASP A 110 6.50 14.18 -7.90
N SER A 111 6.95 15.29 -7.31
CA SER A 111 8.34 15.55 -6.90
C SER A 111 9.01 14.36 -6.24
N GLU A 112 8.40 13.78 -5.20
CA GLU A 112 8.92 12.61 -4.46
C GLU A 112 7.81 11.56 -4.23
N LEU A 113 7.00 11.35 -5.28
CA LEU A 113 5.94 10.35 -5.34
C LEU A 113 6.09 9.48 -6.59
N PHE A 114 6.21 8.18 -6.38
CA PHE A 114 6.46 7.20 -7.43
C PHE A 114 5.49 6.03 -7.30
N ASP A 115 4.88 5.64 -8.43
CA ASP A 115 3.97 4.50 -8.50
C ASP A 115 4.46 3.51 -9.56
N LYS A 116 4.48 2.22 -9.22
CA LYS A 116 4.62 1.11 -10.16
C LYS A 116 3.29 0.38 -10.25
N ASP A 117 2.72 0.29 -11.43
CA ASP A 117 1.52 -0.53 -11.66
C ASP A 117 1.88 -2.01 -11.51
N LEU A 118 1.14 -2.71 -10.65
CA LEU A 118 1.26 -4.16 -10.45
C LEU A 118 0.12 -4.91 -11.16
N GLY A 119 -0.80 -4.17 -11.79
CA GLY A 119 -1.87 -4.69 -12.61
C GLY A 119 -3.20 -4.84 -11.88
N LYS A 120 -4.07 -5.67 -12.47
CA LYS A 120 -5.44 -5.89 -12.01
C LYS A 120 -5.55 -7.20 -11.22
N ILE A 121 -6.26 -7.16 -10.11
CA ILE A 121 -6.58 -8.29 -9.26
C ILE A 121 -8.07 -8.54 -9.36
N SER A 122 -8.48 -9.73 -9.81
CA SER A 122 -9.90 -10.12 -9.79
C SER A 122 -10.41 -10.31 -8.35
N HIS A 123 -11.73 -10.20 -8.15
CA HIS A 123 -12.38 -10.43 -6.85
C HIS A 123 -11.98 -11.73 -6.14
N ASN A 124 -11.50 -12.73 -6.88
CA ASN A 124 -11.11 -14.00 -6.30
C ASN A 124 -9.71 -13.99 -5.65
N PHE A 125 -8.93 -12.90 -5.74
CA PHE A 125 -7.63 -12.68 -5.06
C PHE A 125 -6.66 -13.88 -5.06
N LYS A 126 -6.82 -14.85 -5.97
CA LYS A 126 -6.21 -16.18 -5.81
C LYS A 126 -4.69 -16.14 -5.80
N TYR A 127 -4.08 -15.03 -6.25
CA TYR A 127 -2.64 -14.93 -6.36
C TYR A 127 -2.17 -13.48 -6.18
N PHE A 128 -1.57 -13.17 -5.03
CA PHE A 128 -0.55 -12.11 -4.94
C PHE A 128 0.73 -12.53 -5.72
N LYS A 129 0.58 -13.10 -6.93
CA LYS A 129 1.69 -13.60 -7.75
C LYS A 129 2.65 -12.48 -8.15
N PHE A 130 2.21 -11.22 -8.08
CA PHE A 130 3.02 -10.03 -8.34
C PHE A 130 3.94 -9.65 -7.18
N ILE A 131 3.81 -10.25 -5.98
CA ILE A 131 4.72 -10.00 -4.84
C ILE A 131 6.01 -10.86 -4.95
N HIS A 132 6.08 -11.79 -5.90
CA HIS A 132 7.27 -12.61 -6.18
C HIS A 132 8.24 -11.94 -7.19
N VAL A 133 8.52 -10.65 -7.01
CA VAL A 133 9.61 -9.97 -7.72
C VAL A 133 10.90 -10.16 -6.95
#